data_AF-A0A7V9B192-F1
#
_entry.id   AF-A0A7V9B192-F1
#
_cell.length_a   1.000
_cell.length_b   1.000
_cell.length_c   1.000
_cell.angle_alpha   90.00
_cell.angle_beta   90.00
_cell.angle_gamma   90.00
#
_symmetry.space_group_name_H-M   'P 1'
#
loop_
_entity.id
_entity.type
_entity.pdbx_description
1 polymer ?
#
loop_
_entity_poly.entity_id
_entity_poly.type
_entity_poly.pdbx_seq_one_letter_code
_entity_poly.pdbx_strand_id
1 'polypeptide(L)'
;RAWNGAVIGMTAMPEARLAREAGLCYATAAMVTDYDVWHDTEVDVSVEAVIRVLHDNIETSRSIVRDLARAGLPARDSCGCASALSAAGVTAAEAMDAGMRARLALLLDGLGT
;
A
#
# COMPACT_ATOMS: atom_id res chain seq x y z
N ARG A 1 -15.43 12.38 9.45
CA ARG A 1 -16.21 11.13 9.28
C ARG A 1 -17.31 11.19 8.20
N ALA A 2 -17.79 12.37 7.75
CA ALA A 2 -18.85 12.49 6.75
C ALA A 2 -18.61 11.76 5.40
N TRP A 3 -17.35 11.48 5.05
CA TRP A 3 -16.97 10.75 3.83
C TRP A 3 -16.85 9.23 4.03
N ASN A 4 -17.37 8.70 5.14
CA ASN A 4 -17.34 7.27 5.47
C ASN A 4 -15.93 6.65 5.57
N GLY A 5 -14.91 7.46 5.86
CA GLY A 5 -13.58 6.98 6.20
C GLY A 5 -13.55 6.35 7.61
N ALA A 6 -12.95 5.17 7.72
CA ALA A 6 -12.89 4.40 8.96
C ALA A 6 -11.54 4.50 9.70
N VAL A 7 -10.44 4.66 8.96
CA VAL A 7 -9.08 4.81 9.48
C VAL A 7 -8.38 5.95 8.75
N ILE A 8 -7.40 6.58 9.41
CA ILE A 8 -6.59 7.66 8.85
C ILE A 8 -5.10 7.34 8.99
N GLY A 9 -4.32 7.75 8.00
CA GLY A 9 -2.87 7.57 7.95
C GLY A 9 -2.27 8.41 6.83
N MET A 10 -0.94 8.49 6.77
CA MET A 10 -0.23 9.44 5.89
C MET A 10 0.61 8.77 4.78
N THR A 11 0.63 7.45 4.69
CA THR A 11 1.61 6.71 3.85
C THR A 11 0.98 5.86 2.75
N ALA A 12 -0.23 5.32 2.94
CA ALA A 12 -0.88 4.43 1.97
C ALA A 12 -1.08 5.07 0.57
N MET A 13 -1.19 6.40 0.53
CA MET A 13 -1.19 7.20 -0.70
C MET A 13 0.04 8.11 -0.71
N PRO A 14 0.83 8.14 -1.80
CA PRO A 14 0.59 7.54 -3.12
C PRO A 14 1.06 6.08 -3.28
N GLU A 15 1.55 5.43 -2.23
CA GLU A 15 2.16 4.09 -2.30
C GLU A 15 1.29 3.04 -3.03
N ALA A 16 0.00 2.96 -2.70
CA ALA A 16 -0.92 2.02 -3.33
C ALA A 16 -1.10 2.26 -4.85
N ARG A 17 -1.00 3.51 -5.31
CA ARG A 17 -1.05 3.84 -6.75
C ARG A 17 0.23 3.41 -7.45
N LEU A 18 1.39 3.71 -6.86
CA LEU A 18 2.67 3.32 -7.43
C LEU A 18 2.81 1.79 -7.52
N ALA A 19 2.36 1.06 -6.49
CA ALA A 19 2.32 -0.40 -6.52
C ALA A 19 1.42 -0.93 -7.64
N ARG A 20 0.28 -0.26 -7.89
CA ARG A 20 -0.61 -0.62 -9.01
C ARG A 20 0.03 -0.36 -10.37
N GLU A 21 0.70 0.78 -10.55
CA GLU A 21 1.42 1.11 -11.78
C GLU A 21 2.56 0.12 -12.05
N ALA A 22 3.24 -0.35 -11.00
CA ALA A 22 4.26 -1.38 -11.06
C ALA A 22 3.71 -2.82 -11.20
N GLY A 23 2.40 -2.98 -11.32
CA GLY A 23 1.76 -4.28 -11.49
C GLY A 23 1.85 -5.20 -10.26
N LEU A 24 2.10 -4.66 -9.07
CA LEU A 24 2.27 -5.41 -7.82
C LEU A 24 0.92 -5.68 -7.14
N CYS A 25 0.79 -6.85 -6.50
CA CYS A 25 -0.29 -7.09 -5.55
C CYS A 25 -0.03 -6.27 -4.29
N TYR A 26 -0.99 -5.43 -3.89
CA TYR A 26 -0.84 -4.52 -2.75
C TYR A 26 -1.98 -4.70 -1.77
N ALA A 27 -1.64 -4.76 -0.48
CA ALA A 27 -2.59 -4.78 0.62
C ALA A 27 -2.00 -4.01 1.81
N THR A 28 -2.86 -3.38 2.61
CA THR A 28 -2.46 -2.63 3.80
C THR A 28 -2.99 -3.30 5.05
N ALA A 29 -2.12 -3.57 6.02
CA ALA A 29 -2.49 -3.91 7.39
C ALA A 29 -2.37 -2.65 8.26
N ALA A 30 -3.49 -1.97 8.49
CA ALA A 30 -3.52 -0.73 9.28
C ALA A 30 -3.66 -1.04 10.77
N MET A 31 -2.64 -0.69 11.56
CA MET A 31 -2.63 -0.86 13.01
C MET A 31 -3.17 0.41 13.67
N VAL A 32 -4.30 0.33 14.37
CA VAL A 32 -4.92 1.48 15.04
C VAL A 32 -4.10 1.84 16.27
N THR A 33 -3.68 3.11 16.38
CA THR A 33 -2.89 3.62 17.50
C THR A 33 -3.71 4.41 18.51
N ASP A 34 -4.73 5.11 18.01
CA ASP A 34 -5.57 6.04 18.76
C ASP A 34 -6.83 6.35 17.92
N TYR A 35 -7.74 7.14 18.49
CA TYR A 35 -9.00 7.53 17.86
C TYR A 35 -8.95 8.90 17.17
N ASP A 36 -7.78 9.44 16.84
CA ASP A 36 -7.63 10.79 16.30
C ASP A 36 -8.32 11.84 17.20
N VAL A 37 -8.43 13.10 16.76
CA VAL A 37 -8.92 14.22 17.59
C VAL A 37 -10.44 14.33 17.71
N TRP A 38 -11.21 13.36 17.21
CA TRP A 38 -12.68 13.46 17.16
C TRP A 38 -13.40 12.78 18.33
N HIS A 39 -12.67 12.07 19.18
CA HIS A 39 -13.24 11.30 20.29
C HIS A 39 -13.09 12.06 21.62
N ASP A 40 -14.14 12.80 22.00
CA ASP A 40 -14.17 13.65 23.21
C ASP A 40 -14.14 12.89 24.56
N THR A 41 -14.20 11.55 24.55
CA THR A 41 -14.40 10.72 25.75
C THR A 41 -13.17 9.96 26.25
N GLU A 42 -12.03 10.03 25.55
CA GLU A 42 -10.76 9.52 26.08
C GLU A 42 -9.84 10.69 26.49
N VAL A 43 -9.05 10.44 27.53
CA VAL A 43 -8.02 11.35 28.05
C VAL A 43 -7.14 11.81 26.88
N ASP A 44 -6.81 13.11 26.82
CA ASP A 44 -5.90 13.71 25.83
C ASP A 44 -4.83 12.71 25.39
N VAL A 45 -4.71 12.51 24.07
CA VAL A 45 -3.79 11.56 23.44
C VAL A 45 -2.38 11.76 24.02
N SER A 46 -2.01 10.98 25.03
CA SER A 46 -0.70 11.11 25.65
C SER A 46 0.32 10.37 24.79
N VAL A 47 1.49 10.97 24.64
CA VAL A 47 2.60 10.39 23.87
C VAL A 47 2.93 8.99 24.41
N GLU A 48 2.86 8.80 25.72
CA GLU A 48 3.12 7.52 26.39
C GLU A 48 2.07 6.45 26.03
N ALA A 49 0.80 6.80 25.95
CA ALA A 49 -0.26 5.86 25.56
C ALA A 49 -0.08 5.42 24.10
N VAL A 50 0.23 6.36 23.20
CA VAL A 50 0.52 6.08 21.80
C VAL A 50 1.74 5.18 21.65
N ILE A 51 2.84 5.48 22.36
CA ILE A 51 4.07 4.66 22.32
C ILE A 51 3.80 3.23 22.79
N ARG A 52 3.00 3.04 23.85
CA ARG A 52 2.64 1.70 24.32
C ARG A 52 1.86 0.92 23.27
N VAL A 53 0.81 1.52 22.71
CA VAL A 53 0.00 0.87 21.65
C VAL A 53 0.85 0.59 20.41
N LEU A 54 1.77 1.48 20.05
CA LEU A 54 2.73 1.26 18.97
C LEU A 54 3.60 0.01 19.22
N HIS A 55 4.12 -0.17 20.44
CA HIS A 55 4.90 -1.36 20.79
C HIS A 55 4.09 -2.66 20.69
N ASP A 56 2.84 -2.66 21.18
CA ASP A 56 1.95 -3.81 21.06
C ASP A 56 1.62 -4.13 19.59
N ASN A 57 1.43 -3.08 18.78
CA ASN A 57 1.20 -3.19 17.35
C ASN A 57 2.42 -3.72 16.58
N ILE A 58 3.65 -3.46 17.04
CA ILE A 58 4.87 -4.01 16.42
C ILE A 58 4.89 -5.53 16.51
N GLU A 59 4.63 -6.10 17.69
CA GLU A 59 4.64 -7.55 17.85
C GLU A 59 3.51 -8.22 17.07
N THR A 60 2.33 -7.62 17.05
CA THR A 60 1.20 -8.07 16.23
C THR A 60 1.55 -8.05 14.74
N SER A 61 2.11 -6.94 14.25
CA SER A 61 2.54 -6.79 12.86
C SER A 61 3.59 -7.82 12.45
N ARG A 62 4.58 -8.08 13.34
CA ARG A 62 5.60 -9.12 13.14
C ARG A 62 4.97 -10.51 13.06
N SER A 63 3.98 -10.81 13.90
CA SER A 63 3.27 -12.09 13.81
C SER A 63 2.56 -12.23 12.48
N ILE A 64 1.78 -11.23 12.07
CA ILE A 64 1.03 -11.24 10.80
C ILE A 64 1.97 -11.53 9.63
N VAL A 65 3.10 -10.83 9.54
CA VAL A 65 4.07 -11.02 8.44
C VAL A 65 4.67 -12.44 8.47
N ARG A 66 5.03 -12.97 9.65
CA ARG A 66 5.55 -14.35 9.77
C ARG A 66 4.50 -15.39 9.38
N ASP A 67 3.27 -15.21 9.81
CA ASP A 67 2.18 -16.15 9.55
C ASP A 67 1.80 -16.13 8.07
N LEU A 68 1.78 -14.94 7.45
CA LEU A 68 1.59 -14.80 6.01
C LEU A 68 2.72 -15.46 5.21
N ALA A 69 3.98 -15.27 5.63
CA ALA A 69 5.12 -15.90 4.98
C ALA A 69 5.08 -17.44 5.07
N ARG A 70 4.53 -17.99 6.17
CA ARG A 70 4.35 -19.44 6.37
C ARG A 70 3.16 -20.00 5.59
N ALA A 71 2.04 -19.30 5.61
CA ALA A 71 0.82 -19.72 4.92
C ALA A 71 0.98 -19.65 3.39
N GLY A 72 1.86 -18.77 2.92
CA GLY A 72 2.03 -18.48 1.51
C GLY A 72 0.98 -17.49 1.00
N LEU A 73 1.29 -16.89 -0.15
CA LEU A 73 0.36 -16.03 -0.85
C LEU A 73 -0.41 -16.82 -1.91
N PRO A 74 -1.67 -16.45 -2.19
CA PRO A 74 -2.41 -17.03 -3.30
C PRO A 74 -1.67 -16.79 -4.63
N ALA A 75 -1.92 -17.67 -5.60
CA ALA A 75 -1.43 -17.47 -6.95
C ALA A 75 -1.94 -16.14 -7.53
N ARG A 76 -1.09 -15.50 -8.33
CA ARG A 76 -1.35 -14.17 -8.92
C ARG A 76 -2.26 -14.22 -10.15
N ASP A 77 -2.70 -15.40 -10.55
CA ASP A 77 -3.62 -15.64 -11.67
C ASP A 77 -5.04 -15.11 -11.39
N SER A 78 -5.43 -15.06 -10.12
CA SER A 78 -6.74 -14.58 -9.67
C SER A 78 -6.88 -13.05 -9.63
N CYS A 79 -5.80 -12.27 -9.84
CA CYS A 79 -5.82 -10.82 -9.75
C CYS A 79 -5.37 -10.13 -11.04
N GLY A 80 -6.05 -9.04 -11.41
CA GLY A 80 -5.67 -8.18 -12.56
C GLY A 80 -4.49 -7.24 -12.28
N CYS A 81 -3.71 -7.48 -11.22
CA CYS A 81 -2.65 -6.60 -10.77
C CYS A 81 -1.53 -6.50 -11.80
N ALA A 82 -1.06 -7.64 -12.30
CA ALA A 82 0.11 -7.74 -13.17
C ALA A 82 -0.09 -7.03 -14.52
N SER A 83 -1.33 -6.98 -15.02
CA SER A 83 -1.68 -6.33 -16.28
C SER A 83 -2.26 -4.93 -16.10
N ALA A 84 -2.20 -4.34 -14.92
CA ALA A 84 -2.87 -3.07 -14.65
C ALA A 84 -2.40 -1.92 -15.56
N LEU A 85 -1.12 -1.91 -15.93
CA LEU A 85 -0.52 -0.87 -16.76
C LEU A 85 -0.80 -1.05 -18.26
N SER A 86 -1.10 -2.28 -18.73
CA SER A 86 -1.18 -2.59 -20.16
C SER A 86 -2.30 -1.83 -20.90
N ALA A 87 -3.39 -1.51 -20.21
CA ALA A 87 -4.52 -0.75 -20.75
C ALA A 87 -4.60 0.69 -20.22
N ALA A 88 -3.67 1.11 -19.35
CA ALA A 88 -3.67 2.42 -18.71
C ALA A 88 -2.70 3.42 -19.35
N GLY A 89 -1.65 2.93 -20.02
CA GLY A 89 -0.71 3.76 -20.76
C GLY A 89 -1.36 4.38 -22.00
N VAL A 90 -1.43 5.71 -22.05
CA VAL A 90 -1.93 6.45 -23.23
C VAL A 90 -0.82 6.65 -24.27
N THR A 91 0.41 6.84 -23.81
CA THR A 91 1.57 7.04 -24.68
C THR A 91 2.11 5.68 -25.12
N ALA A 92 2.12 5.44 -26.44
CA ALA A 92 2.74 4.25 -27.02
C ALA A 92 4.22 4.15 -26.64
N ALA A 93 4.69 2.95 -26.32
CA ALA A 93 6.05 2.72 -25.84
C ALA A 93 7.10 3.21 -26.85
N GLU A 94 6.80 3.12 -28.15
CA GLU A 94 7.65 3.53 -29.27
C GLU A 94 7.78 5.06 -29.38
N ALA A 95 6.74 5.79 -28.97
CA ALA A 95 6.69 7.26 -29.01
C ALA A 95 7.47 7.93 -27.87
N MET A 96 7.86 7.18 -26.84
CA MET A 96 8.71 7.67 -25.75
C MET A 96 10.13 7.94 -26.26
N ASP A 97 10.83 8.92 -25.71
CA ASP A 97 12.26 9.08 -26.00
C ASP A 97 13.11 8.05 -25.21
N ALA A 98 14.40 7.94 -25.55
CA ALA A 98 15.29 6.98 -24.91
C ALA A 98 15.48 7.24 -23.40
N GLY A 99 15.47 8.51 -22.98
CA GLY A 99 15.61 8.87 -21.56
C GLY A 99 14.36 8.49 -20.76
N MET A 100 13.17 8.71 -21.32
CA MET A 100 11.91 8.31 -20.71
C MET A 100 11.78 6.78 -20.61
N ARG A 101 12.12 6.06 -21.69
CA ARG A 101 12.15 4.58 -21.65
C ARG A 101 13.10 4.05 -20.59
N ALA A 102 14.31 4.60 -20.49
CA ALA A 102 15.26 4.20 -19.45
C ALA A 102 14.73 4.46 -18.03
N ARG A 103 14.02 5.59 -17.82
CA ARG A 103 13.43 5.93 -16.52
C ARG A 103 12.27 5.01 -16.13
N LEU A 104 11.49 4.53 -17.10
CA LEU A 104 10.31 3.71 -16.89
C LEU A 104 10.55 2.21 -17.11
N ALA A 105 11.79 1.79 -17.40
CA ALA A 105 12.13 0.41 -17.77
C ALA A 105 11.52 -0.64 -16.83
N LEU A 106 11.67 -0.47 -15.51
CA LEU A 106 11.13 -1.40 -14.51
C LEU A 106 9.60 -1.57 -14.55
N LEU A 107 8.87 -0.59 -15.08
CA LEU A 107 7.42 -0.64 -15.24
C LEU A 107 7.03 -1.20 -16.61
N LEU A 108 7.81 -0.89 -17.65
CA LEU A 108 7.54 -1.30 -19.03
C LEU A 108 7.97 -2.75 -19.31
N ASP A 109 9.08 -3.21 -18.73
CA ASP A 109 9.61 -4.58 -18.93
C ASP A 109 8.58 -5.65 -18.50
N GLY A 110 7.72 -5.32 -17.53
CA GLY A 110 6.63 -6.19 -17.06
C GLY A 110 5.45 -6.32 -18.03
N LEU A 111 5.39 -5.50 -19.08
CA LEU A 111 4.34 -5.53 -20.11
C LEU A 111 4.66 -6.47 -21.28
N GLY A 112 5.87 -7.05 -21.33
CA GLY A 112 6.27 -7.97 -22.40
C GLY A 112 6.43 -7.30 -23.78
N THR A 113 6.62 -5.98 -23.82
CA THR A 113 6.89 -5.18 -25.02
C THR A 113 8.37 -4.94 -25.22
#